data_AF-A0A3C2A2H0-F1
#
_entry.id   AF-A0A3C2A2H0-F1
#
_cell.length_a   1.000
_cell.length_b   1.000
_cell.length_c   1.000
_cell.angle_alpha   90.00
_cell.angle_beta   90.00
_cell.angle_gamma   90.00
#
_symmetry.space_group_name_H-M   'P 1'
#
loop_
_entity.id
_entity.type
_entity.pdbx_description
1 polymer ?
#
loop_
_entity_poly.entity_id
_entity_poly.type
_entity_poly.pdbx_seq_one_letter_code
_entity_poly.pdbx_strand_id
1 'polypeptide(L)'
;MLSAGVFHKRLNNFIYRRVTEVDSYGGVDFDRTVELRQEVNGELATLTGVEVAYQQNLTFLPGALKGLGVYGNLTYTASNATLTDRSGVGETETITLPGQAPLVGNLSLSYDYKGFNTRISANYADDYILELGDEADEDLFVNNRLQLDWTASYQIGSRFTVFAEFMNLNNAPFETYVGSEETFIQREFYSWWSRAGLKFNL
;
A
#
# COMPACT_ATOMS: atom_id res chain seq x y z
N MET A 1 -3.57 23.53 -6.74
CA MET A 1 -2.18 23.13 -7.01
C MET A 1 -2.22 21.81 -7.75
N LEU A 2 -1.49 21.72 -8.86
CA LEU A 2 -1.27 20.49 -9.61
C LEU A 2 0.24 20.26 -9.63
N SER A 3 0.67 19.05 -9.35
CA SER A 3 2.06 18.60 -9.51
C SER A 3 2.07 17.25 -10.21
N ALA A 4 3.06 17.05 -11.07
CA ALA A 4 3.30 15.78 -11.72
C ALA A 4 4.80 15.54 -11.83
N GLY A 5 5.20 14.27 -11.77
CA GLY A 5 6.58 13.83 -11.84
C GLY A 5 6.70 12.50 -12.57
N VAL A 6 7.88 12.25 -13.11
CA VAL A 6 8.28 10.94 -13.66
C VAL A 6 9.57 10.53 -12.98
N PHE A 7 9.75 9.23 -12.76
CA PHE A 7 10.97 8.70 -12.16
C PHE A 7 11.42 7.42 -12.83
N HIS A 8 12.73 7.21 -12.78
CA HIS A 8 13.37 5.95 -13.13
C HIS A 8 14.44 5.64 -12.08
N LYS A 9 14.39 4.44 -11.51
CA LYS A 9 15.33 3.94 -10.52
C LYS A 9 15.94 2.65 -11.05
N ARG A 10 17.25 2.53 -10.85
CA ARG A 10 18.01 1.31 -11.15
C ARG A 10 18.73 0.88 -9.89
N LEU A 11 18.44 -0.33 -9.43
CA LEU A 11 18.99 -0.95 -8.23
C LEU A 11 19.87 -2.11 -8.65
N ASN A 12 21.13 -2.10 -8.26
CA ASN A 12 22.03 -3.24 -8.45
C ASN A 12 22.17 -3.96 -7.10
N ASN A 13 22.33 -5.28 -7.10
CA ASN A 13 22.49 -6.08 -5.87
C ASN A 13 21.34 -5.85 -4.87
N PHE A 14 20.09 -5.86 -5.36
CA PHE A 14 18.94 -5.74 -4.47
C PHE A 14 18.83 -7.02 -3.63
N ILE A 15 18.41 -6.89 -2.37
CA ILE A 15 18.30 -8.05 -1.48
C ILE A 15 16.91 -8.65 -1.64
N TYR A 16 16.84 -9.96 -1.79
CA TYR A 16 15.60 -10.71 -1.70
C TYR A 16 15.80 -11.98 -0.87
N ARG A 17 14.72 -12.44 -0.26
CA ARG A 17 14.70 -13.74 0.43
C ARG A 17 14.51 -14.83 -0.60
N ARG A 18 15.49 -15.72 -0.70
CA ARG A 18 15.39 -16.98 -1.43
C ARG A 18 14.96 -18.08 -0.47
N VAL A 19 14.04 -18.92 -0.93
CA VAL A 19 13.63 -20.17 -0.27
C VAL A 19 14.12 -21.30 -1.17
N THR A 20 14.80 -22.29 -0.57
CA THR A 20 15.24 -23.51 -1.27
C THR A 20 15.10 -24.70 -0.36
N GLU A 21 14.66 -25.83 -0.88
CA GLU A 21 14.72 -27.11 -0.15
C GLU A 21 16.13 -27.72 -0.15
N VAL A 22 16.64 -28.08 1.04
CA VAL A 22 17.96 -28.70 1.19
C VAL A 22 17.96 -29.82 2.24
N ASP A 23 18.76 -30.86 2.01
CA ASP A 23 19.02 -31.92 3.01
C ASP A 23 20.28 -31.62 3.86
N SER A 24 21.15 -30.73 3.39
CA SER A 24 22.35 -30.30 4.11
C SER A 24 22.70 -28.85 3.79
N TYR A 25 23.30 -28.15 4.76
CA TYR A 25 23.80 -26.78 4.55
C TYR A 25 25.01 -26.51 5.44
N GLY A 26 26.04 -25.87 4.89
CA GLY A 26 27.24 -25.50 5.65
C GLY A 26 28.02 -26.70 6.24
N GLY A 27 27.90 -27.88 5.62
CA GLY A 27 28.53 -29.12 6.11
C GLY A 27 27.76 -29.82 7.23
N VAL A 28 26.55 -29.35 7.57
CA VAL A 28 25.62 -30.01 8.48
C VAL A 28 24.58 -30.76 7.65
N ASP A 29 24.45 -32.06 7.91
CA ASP A 29 23.36 -32.89 7.39
C ASP A 29 22.15 -32.78 8.33
N PHE A 30 20.96 -32.58 7.77
CA PHE A 30 19.72 -32.43 8.53
C PHE A 30 18.97 -33.75 8.71
N ASP A 31 19.39 -34.84 8.05
CA ASP A 31 18.69 -36.14 7.99
C ASP A 31 17.23 -36.05 7.47
N ARG A 32 16.85 -34.90 6.88
CA ARG A 32 15.54 -34.59 6.29
C ARG A 32 15.65 -33.35 5.41
N THR A 33 14.74 -33.22 4.46
CA THR A 33 14.58 -32.00 3.68
C THR A 33 14.01 -30.88 4.54
N VAL A 34 14.64 -29.71 4.50
CA VAL A 34 14.20 -28.50 5.20
C VAL A 34 14.19 -27.32 4.23
N GLU A 35 13.26 -26.38 4.45
CA GLU A 35 13.31 -25.07 3.80
C GLU A 35 14.46 -24.24 4.39
N LEU A 36 15.42 -23.89 3.54
CA LEU A 36 16.44 -22.91 3.85
C LEU A 36 16.01 -21.55 3.31
N ARG A 37 15.82 -20.59 4.22
CA ARG A 37 15.49 -19.20 3.90
C ARG A 37 16.72 -18.32 4.05
N GLN A 38 17.17 -17.68 2.97
CA GLN A 38 18.37 -16.83 2.98
C GLN A 38 18.14 -15.52 2.23
N GLU A 39 18.67 -14.43 2.78
CA GLU A 39 18.76 -13.17 2.05
C GLU A 39 19.94 -13.25 1.08
N VAL A 40 19.67 -13.08 -0.21
CA VAL A 40 20.67 -13.13 -1.28
C VAL A 40 20.60 -11.86 -2.13
N ASN A 41 21.69 -11.55 -2.84
CA ASN A 41 21.72 -10.41 -3.76
C ASN A 41 21.18 -10.86 -5.13
N GLY A 42 20.10 -10.22 -5.58
CA GLY A 42 19.65 -10.28 -6.97
C GLY A 42 20.48 -9.38 -7.86
N GLU A 43 20.41 -9.57 -9.17
CA GLU A 43 21.31 -8.88 -10.10
C GLU A 43 20.91 -7.42 -10.29
N LEU A 44 19.67 -7.21 -10.75
CA LEU A 44 19.19 -5.91 -11.19
C LEU A 44 17.69 -5.78 -10.91
N ALA A 45 17.29 -4.64 -10.35
CA ALA A 45 15.90 -4.22 -10.35
C ALA A 45 15.76 -2.82 -10.95
N THR A 46 14.68 -2.59 -11.68
CA THR A 46 14.33 -1.30 -12.25
C THR A 46 12.92 -0.92 -11.85
N LEU A 47 12.70 0.37 -11.59
CA LEU A 47 11.39 0.93 -11.32
C LEU A 47 11.22 2.19 -12.17
N THR A 48 10.16 2.23 -12.97
CA THR A 48 9.82 3.40 -13.77
C THR A 48 8.38 3.76 -13.50
N GLY A 49 8.11 5.04 -13.27
CA GLY A 49 6.77 5.44 -12.89
C GLY A 49 6.48 6.90 -13.07
N VAL A 50 5.21 7.21 -12.81
CA VAL A 50 4.65 8.55 -12.84
C VAL A 50 3.92 8.81 -11.53
N GLU A 51 4.03 10.04 -11.04
CA GLU A 51 3.32 10.50 -9.86
C GLU A 51 2.55 11.78 -10.19
N VAL A 52 1.32 11.87 -9.73
CA VAL A 52 0.47 13.05 -9.91
C VAL A 52 -0.20 13.37 -8.60
N ALA A 53 -0.25 14.65 -8.25
CA ALA A 53 -1.03 15.14 -7.13
C ALA A 53 -1.82 16.40 -7.51
N TYR A 54 -3.05 16.46 -7.04
CA TYR A 54 -3.98 17.53 -7.29
C TYR A 54 -4.66 17.96 -5.99
N GLN A 55 -4.74 19.27 -5.77
CA GLN A 55 -5.49 19.83 -4.65
C GLN A 55 -6.17 21.12 -5.07
N GLN A 56 -7.46 21.24 -4.81
CA GLN A 56 -8.20 22.46 -5.08
C GLN A 56 -9.31 22.67 -4.05
N ASN A 57 -9.33 23.86 -3.44
CA ASN A 57 -10.52 24.38 -2.79
C ASN A 57 -11.42 25.00 -3.88
N LEU A 58 -12.67 24.56 -3.96
CA LEU A 58 -13.63 24.94 -4.99
C LEU A 58 -14.29 26.29 -4.65
N THR A 59 -13.50 27.28 -4.23
CA THR A 59 -13.99 28.58 -3.77
C THR A 59 -14.70 29.41 -4.85
N PHE A 60 -14.59 28.99 -6.11
CA PHE A 60 -15.31 29.56 -7.25
C PHE A 60 -16.80 29.19 -7.28
N LEU A 61 -17.22 28.16 -6.53
CA LEU A 61 -18.62 27.76 -6.44
C LEU A 61 -19.41 28.75 -5.56
N PRO A 62 -20.71 28.96 -5.84
CA PRO A 62 -21.51 29.95 -5.11
C PRO A 62 -21.95 29.46 -3.71
N GLY A 63 -22.22 30.41 -2.83
CA GLY A 63 -22.91 30.17 -1.56
C GLY A 63 -22.15 29.24 -0.62
N ALA A 64 -22.81 28.17 -0.17
CA ALA A 64 -22.23 27.17 0.72
C ALA A 64 -21.21 26.27 0.00
N LEU A 65 -21.37 26.03 -1.31
CA LEU A 65 -20.53 25.12 -2.09
C LEU A 65 -19.06 25.56 -2.19
N LYS A 66 -18.76 26.84 -1.92
CA LYS A 66 -17.39 27.36 -1.84
C LYS A 66 -16.53 26.67 -0.77
N GLY A 67 -17.16 25.97 0.17
CA GLY A 67 -16.49 25.18 1.19
C GLY A 67 -15.97 23.83 0.69
N LEU A 68 -16.38 23.37 -0.50
CA LEU A 68 -15.91 22.11 -1.05
C LEU A 68 -14.42 22.17 -1.40
N GLY A 69 -13.73 21.07 -1.15
CA GLY A 69 -12.35 20.86 -1.58
C GLY A 69 -12.18 19.45 -2.11
N VAL A 70 -11.27 19.30 -3.07
CA VAL A 70 -10.86 18.02 -3.62
C VAL A 70 -9.35 17.89 -3.46
N TYR A 71 -8.91 16.72 -3.06
CA TYR A 71 -7.51 16.33 -3.01
C TYR A 71 -7.38 14.95 -3.61
N GLY A 72 -6.34 14.73 -4.40
CA GLY A 72 -6.00 13.40 -4.88
C GLY A 72 -4.52 13.28 -5.17
N ASN A 73 -3.99 12.07 -5.00
CA ASN A 73 -2.68 11.68 -5.48
C ASN A 73 -2.75 10.27 -6.09
N LEU A 74 -1.88 10.01 -7.05
CA LEU A 74 -1.79 8.73 -7.74
C LEU A 74 -0.33 8.51 -8.12
N THR A 75 0.18 7.31 -7.84
CA THR A 75 1.50 6.85 -8.29
C THR A 75 1.32 5.53 -9.02
N TYR A 76 1.80 5.47 -10.26
CA TYR A 76 1.91 4.24 -11.01
C TYR A 76 3.39 3.87 -11.18
N THR A 77 3.75 2.63 -10.84
CA THR A 77 5.12 2.13 -10.86
C THR A 77 5.18 0.79 -11.58
N ALA A 78 5.80 0.76 -12.76
CA ALA A 78 6.22 -0.48 -13.38
C ALA A 78 7.58 -0.88 -12.79
N SER A 79 7.69 -2.12 -12.30
CA SER A 79 8.95 -2.66 -11.77
C SER A 79 9.32 -3.98 -12.43
N ASN A 80 10.61 -4.21 -12.61
CA ASN A 80 11.18 -5.49 -13.03
C ASN A 80 12.35 -5.80 -12.12
N ALA A 81 12.39 -6.99 -11.54
CA ALA A 81 13.47 -7.48 -10.69
C ALA A 81 13.95 -8.84 -11.22
N THR A 82 15.23 -8.93 -11.52
CA THR A 82 15.87 -10.13 -12.05
C THR A 82 16.44 -10.97 -10.90
N LEU A 83 15.87 -12.15 -10.72
CA LEU A 83 16.30 -13.16 -9.76
C LEU A 83 17.19 -14.18 -10.44
N THR A 84 18.16 -14.71 -9.70
CA THR A 84 19.04 -15.79 -10.17
C THR A 84 18.90 -16.97 -9.23
N ASP A 85 18.76 -18.17 -9.79
CA ASP A 85 18.64 -19.42 -9.05
C ASP A 85 17.44 -19.47 -8.10
N ARG A 86 16.24 -19.09 -8.60
CA ARG A 86 15.00 -19.24 -7.84
C ARG A 86 14.57 -20.72 -7.79
N SER A 87 14.23 -21.30 -8.94
CA SER A 87 13.77 -22.69 -9.15
C SER A 87 14.88 -23.72 -9.40
N GLY A 88 16.14 -23.27 -9.52
CA GLY A 88 17.26 -24.16 -9.85
C GLY A 88 18.53 -23.45 -10.32
N VAL A 89 19.66 -24.16 -10.31
CA VAL A 89 20.98 -23.58 -10.62
C VAL A 89 21.07 -23.17 -12.08
N GLY A 90 21.29 -21.87 -12.31
CA GLY A 90 21.50 -21.24 -13.61
C GLY A 90 20.25 -20.61 -14.23
N GLU A 91 19.09 -20.68 -13.58
CA GLU A 91 17.86 -20.07 -14.09
C GLU A 91 17.73 -18.60 -13.68
N THR A 92 17.26 -17.78 -14.61
CA THR A 92 17.00 -16.35 -14.38
C THR A 92 15.52 -16.08 -14.59
N GLU A 93 14.90 -15.47 -13.60
CA GLU A 93 13.49 -15.06 -13.65
C GLU A 93 13.40 -13.54 -13.57
N THR A 94 12.41 -12.94 -14.24
CA THR A 94 12.06 -11.53 -14.04
C THR A 94 10.66 -11.41 -13.48
N ILE A 95 10.55 -10.80 -12.31
CA ILE A 95 9.30 -10.58 -11.57
C ILE A 95 9.05 -9.09 -11.34
N THR A 96 7.88 -8.73 -10.82
CA THR A 96 7.69 -7.42 -10.19
C THR A 96 8.52 -7.35 -8.91
N LEU A 97 9.03 -6.17 -8.55
CA LEU A 97 9.84 -6.04 -7.35
C LEU A 97 8.99 -6.33 -6.10
N PRO A 98 9.40 -7.25 -5.21
CA PRO A 98 8.69 -7.49 -3.96
C PRO A 98 8.51 -6.21 -3.15
N GLY A 99 7.32 -6.04 -2.57
CA GLY A 99 6.92 -4.85 -1.82
C GLY A 99 6.52 -3.65 -2.69
N GLN A 100 6.45 -3.79 -4.02
CA GLN A 100 6.10 -2.70 -4.92
C GLN A 100 4.74 -2.90 -5.58
N ALA A 101 3.69 -2.32 -4.98
CA ALA A 101 2.38 -2.19 -5.62
C ALA A 101 2.50 -1.37 -6.92
N PRO A 102 1.94 -1.85 -8.05
CA PRO A 102 1.93 -1.12 -9.31
C PRO A 102 1.17 0.19 -9.24
N LEU A 103 0.09 0.24 -8.45
CA LEU A 103 -0.77 1.41 -8.31
C LEU A 103 -1.05 1.72 -6.84
N VAL A 104 -0.75 2.95 -6.42
CA VAL A 104 -1.18 3.48 -5.12
C VAL A 104 -1.79 4.85 -5.31
N GLY A 105 -2.85 5.15 -4.56
CA GLY A 105 -3.54 6.42 -4.72
C GLY A 105 -4.44 6.78 -3.55
N ASN A 106 -4.69 8.07 -3.41
CA ASN A 106 -5.61 8.60 -2.43
C ASN A 106 -6.51 9.62 -3.09
N LEU A 107 -7.80 9.61 -2.76
CA LEU A 107 -8.78 10.59 -3.20
C LEU A 107 -9.54 11.09 -1.97
N SER A 108 -9.79 12.39 -1.89
CA SER A 108 -10.52 12.98 -0.77
C SER A 108 -11.44 14.10 -1.23
N LEU A 109 -12.64 14.09 -0.69
CA LEU A 109 -13.59 15.18 -0.79
C LEU A 109 -13.75 15.78 0.60
N SER A 110 -13.54 17.09 0.70
CA SER A 110 -13.70 17.84 1.94
C SER A 110 -14.76 18.92 1.80
N TYR A 111 -15.33 19.32 2.92
CA TYR A 111 -16.21 20.47 3.01
C TYR A 111 -15.90 21.26 4.27
N ASP A 112 -15.52 22.52 4.11
CA ASP A 112 -15.22 23.46 5.18
C ASP A 112 -16.11 24.71 5.05
N TYR A 113 -17.05 24.87 5.98
CA TYR A 113 -17.96 26.00 5.96
C TYR A 113 -18.47 26.37 7.35
N LYS A 114 -18.30 27.65 7.72
CA LYS A 114 -18.83 28.23 8.96
C LYS A 114 -18.53 27.39 10.22
N GLY A 115 -17.28 26.96 10.36
CA GLY A 115 -16.82 26.19 11.51
C GLY A 115 -17.11 24.69 11.44
N PHE A 116 -17.88 24.21 10.45
CA PHE A 116 -18.00 22.78 10.16
C PHE A 116 -16.93 22.36 9.16
N ASN A 117 -16.19 21.31 9.47
CA ASN A 117 -15.21 20.70 8.58
C ASN A 117 -15.48 19.20 8.50
N THR A 118 -15.54 18.64 7.32
CA THR A 118 -15.68 17.19 7.10
C THR A 118 -14.83 16.75 5.92
N ARG A 119 -14.35 15.51 5.95
CA ARG A 119 -13.59 14.89 4.86
C ARG A 119 -13.94 13.42 4.77
N ILE A 120 -14.24 12.97 3.56
CA ILE A 120 -14.26 11.54 3.19
C ILE A 120 -13.06 11.25 2.30
N SER A 121 -12.37 10.16 2.59
CA SER A 121 -11.13 9.77 1.92
C SER A 121 -11.20 8.32 1.48
N ALA A 122 -10.72 8.05 0.27
CA ALA A 122 -10.51 6.73 -0.28
C ALA A 122 -9.00 6.52 -0.47
N ASN A 123 -8.46 5.45 0.07
CA ASN A 123 -7.04 5.10 -0.05
C ASN A 123 -6.96 3.72 -0.72
N TYR A 124 -6.21 3.63 -1.81
CA TYR A 124 -6.07 2.43 -2.63
C TYR A 124 -4.60 2.01 -2.72
N ALA A 125 -4.36 0.71 -2.60
CA ALA A 125 -3.13 0.06 -3.01
C ALA A 125 -3.48 -1.22 -3.79
N ASP A 126 -2.81 -1.42 -4.92
CA ASP A 126 -2.84 -2.68 -5.66
C ASP A 126 -2.20 -3.82 -4.86
N ASP A 127 -2.43 -5.05 -5.31
CA ASP A 127 -1.72 -6.23 -4.85
C ASP A 127 -0.22 -6.16 -5.19
N TYR A 128 0.58 -6.89 -4.41
CA TYR A 128 2.01 -6.99 -4.62
C TYR A 128 2.60 -8.23 -3.95
N ILE A 129 3.74 -8.69 -4.46
CA ILE A 129 4.52 -9.77 -3.87
C ILE A 129 5.06 -9.31 -2.51
N LEU A 130 4.65 -9.99 -1.44
CA LEU A 130 5.16 -9.79 -0.09
C LEU A 130 6.43 -10.61 0.14
N GLU A 131 6.40 -11.90 -0.16
CA GLU A 131 7.54 -12.82 -0.04
C GLU A 131 7.59 -13.77 -1.24
N LEU A 132 8.82 -14.16 -1.60
CA LEU A 132 9.04 -15.12 -2.68
C LEU A 132 8.96 -16.56 -2.18
N GLY A 133 8.28 -17.41 -2.94
CA GLY A 133 8.31 -18.87 -2.78
C GLY A 133 9.50 -19.52 -3.49
N ASP A 134 9.66 -20.85 -3.34
CA ASP A 134 10.64 -21.62 -4.14
C ASP A 134 10.20 -21.61 -5.61
N GLU A 135 8.90 -21.81 -5.85
CA GLU A 135 8.26 -21.66 -7.17
C GLU A 135 7.35 -20.42 -7.26
N ALA A 136 7.01 -19.99 -8.49
CA ALA A 136 6.21 -18.79 -8.76
C ALA A 136 4.77 -18.87 -8.25
N ASP A 137 4.17 -20.05 -8.24
CA ASP A 137 2.83 -20.29 -7.69
C ASP A 137 2.82 -20.43 -6.16
N GLU A 138 4.00 -20.39 -5.53
CA GLU A 138 4.17 -20.33 -4.07
C GLU A 138 4.44 -18.92 -3.56
N ASP A 139 4.48 -17.92 -4.45
CA ASP A 139 4.64 -16.52 -4.06
C ASP A 139 3.53 -16.06 -3.13
N LEU A 140 3.92 -15.39 -2.06
CA LEU A 140 2.98 -14.78 -1.12
C LEU A 140 2.70 -13.34 -1.55
N PHE A 141 1.43 -13.02 -1.77
CA PHE A 141 0.97 -11.69 -2.14
C PHE A 141 0.16 -11.05 -1.02
N VAL A 142 0.25 -9.73 -0.90
CA VAL A 142 -0.78 -8.93 -0.22
C VAL A 142 -1.81 -8.54 -1.28
N ASN A 143 -3.10 -8.76 -1.00
CA ASN A 143 -4.18 -8.42 -1.93
C ASN A 143 -4.38 -6.91 -2.03
N ASN A 144 -5.01 -6.46 -3.12
CA ASN A 144 -5.41 -5.08 -3.28
C ASN A 144 -6.36 -4.65 -2.15
N ARG A 145 -6.34 -3.36 -1.83
CA ARG A 145 -7.13 -2.82 -0.72
C ARG A 145 -7.59 -1.40 -0.97
N LEU A 146 -8.92 -1.22 -0.95
CA LEU A 146 -9.57 0.09 -0.95
C LEU A 146 -10.15 0.38 0.44
N GLN A 147 -9.61 1.35 1.16
CA GLN A 147 -10.11 1.79 2.47
C GLN A 147 -10.85 3.13 2.37
N LEU A 148 -12.04 3.20 2.94
CA LEU A 148 -12.79 4.45 3.10
C LEU A 148 -12.72 4.98 4.54
N ASP A 149 -12.35 6.25 4.68
CA ASP A 149 -12.25 6.95 5.96
C ASP A 149 -13.11 8.21 5.96
N TRP A 150 -13.64 8.58 7.12
CA TRP A 150 -14.44 9.78 7.31
C TRP A 150 -14.05 10.53 8.58
N THR A 151 -13.92 11.84 8.49
CA THR A 151 -13.67 12.72 9.62
C THR A 151 -14.63 13.89 9.57
N ALA A 152 -15.08 14.35 10.74
CA ALA A 152 -15.90 15.53 10.89
C ALA A 152 -15.54 16.29 12.16
N SER A 153 -15.66 17.62 12.11
CA SER A 153 -15.51 18.49 13.26
C SER A 153 -16.39 19.73 13.15
N TYR A 154 -16.74 20.28 14.30
CA TYR A 154 -17.51 21.51 14.38
C TYR A 154 -16.96 22.44 15.46
N GLN A 155 -16.67 23.67 15.09
CA GLN A 155 -16.24 24.72 16.00
C GLN A 155 -17.44 25.35 16.71
N ILE A 156 -17.42 25.32 18.04
CA ILE A 156 -18.43 25.93 18.91
C ILE A 156 -17.81 27.19 19.54
N GLY A 157 -18.26 28.35 19.08
CA GLY A 157 -17.67 29.65 19.46
C GLY A 157 -16.21 29.75 19.01
N SER A 158 -15.36 30.42 19.78
CA SER A 158 -13.93 30.56 19.47
C SER A 158 -13.03 29.54 20.17
N ARG A 159 -13.55 28.82 21.17
CA ARG A 159 -12.74 28.05 22.13
C ARG A 159 -12.92 26.54 22.08
N PHE A 160 -14.01 26.04 21.50
CA PHE A 160 -14.33 24.62 21.52
C PHE A 160 -14.43 24.04 20.11
N THR A 161 -13.99 22.80 19.95
CA THR A 161 -14.21 22.00 18.74
C THR A 161 -14.64 20.60 19.15
N VAL A 162 -15.80 20.16 18.68
CA VAL A 162 -16.17 18.74 18.75
C VAL A 162 -15.70 18.04 17.48
N PHE A 163 -15.23 16.81 17.58
CA PHE A 163 -14.78 16.03 16.43
C PHE A 163 -15.20 14.58 16.55
N ALA A 164 -15.29 13.93 15.39
CA ALA A 164 -15.46 12.50 15.23
C ALA A 164 -14.65 12.03 14.03
N GLU A 165 -14.04 10.86 14.16
CA GLU A 165 -13.27 10.19 13.12
C GLU A 165 -13.72 8.74 13.06
N PHE A 166 -13.92 8.24 11.85
CA PHE A 166 -14.31 6.88 11.54
C PHE A 166 -13.36 6.37 10.47
N MET A 167 -12.65 5.30 10.77
CA MET A 167 -11.65 4.72 9.90
C MET A 167 -12.13 3.37 9.40
N ASN A 168 -11.81 3.04 8.16
CA ASN A 168 -12.17 1.79 7.51
C ASN A 168 -13.69 1.51 7.49
N LEU A 169 -14.49 2.51 7.07
CA LEU A 169 -15.96 2.47 7.01
C LEU A 169 -16.50 1.28 6.21
N ASN A 170 -15.78 0.86 5.18
CA ASN A 170 -16.16 -0.26 4.33
C ASN A 170 -15.63 -1.62 4.84
N ASN A 171 -15.03 -1.67 6.03
CA ASN A 171 -14.45 -2.87 6.63
C ASN A 171 -13.51 -3.61 5.65
N ALA A 172 -12.65 -2.85 4.97
CA ALA A 172 -11.69 -3.41 4.03
C ALA A 172 -10.70 -4.30 4.79
N PRO A 173 -10.65 -5.60 4.50
CA PRO A 173 -9.79 -6.54 5.21
C PRO A 173 -8.32 -6.33 4.86
N PHE A 174 -7.44 -6.89 5.68
CA PHE A 174 -6.10 -7.24 5.24
C PHE A 174 -6.12 -8.69 4.75
N GLU A 175 -5.66 -8.93 3.53
CA GLU A 175 -5.73 -10.22 2.86
C GLU A 175 -4.38 -10.56 2.25
N THR A 176 -3.98 -11.83 2.40
CA THR A 176 -2.83 -12.39 1.69
C THR A 176 -3.20 -13.73 1.06
N TYR A 177 -2.62 -14.00 -0.10
CA TYR A 177 -2.85 -15.23 -0.87
C TYR A 177 -1.54 -15.76 -1.43
N VAL A 178 -1.52 -17.06 -1.73
CA VAL A 178 -0.37 -17.74 -2.32
C VAL A 178 -0.66 -18.09 -3.77
N GLY A 179 0.17 -17.62 -4.70
CA GLY A 179 0.07 -17.85 -6.14
C GLY A 179 -1.15 -17.21 -6.81
N SER A 180 -2.34 -17.70 -6.45
CA SER A 180 -3.64 -17.24 -6.96
C SER A 180 -4.47 -16.57 -5.87
N GLU A 181 -5.23 -15.54 -6.25
CA GLU A 181 -6.20 -14.85 -5.38
C GLU A 181 -7.30 -15.78 -4.82
N GLU A 182 -7.44 -17.00 -5.35
CA GLU A 182 -8.36 -18.01 -4.82
C GLU A 182 -7.81 -18.74 -3.57
N THR A 183 -6.51 -18.62 -3.31
CA THR A 183 -5.80 -19.35 -2.24
C THR A 183 -5.39 -18.43 -1.10
N PHE A 184 -6.38 -17.87 -0.40
CA PHE A 184 -6.12 -17.03 0.78
C PHE A 184 -5.49 -17.83 1.92
N ILE A 185 -4.39 -17.31 2.47
CA ILE A 185 -3.76 -17.87 3.68
C ILE A 185 -4.03 -17.01 4.93
N GLN A 186 -4.34 -15.72 4.74
CA GLN A 186 -4.70 -14.81 5.81
C GLN A 186 -5.80 -13.87 5.33
N ARG A 187 -6.82 -13.69 6.18
CA ARG A 187 -7.92 -12.76 5.94
C ARG A 187 -8.39 -12.18 7.26
N GLU A 188 -8.07 -10.91 7.49
CA GLU A 188 -8.29 -10.24 8.76
C GLU A 188 -9.21 -9.04 8.61
N PHE A 189 -10.34 -9.09 9.32
CA PHE A 189 -11.26 -7.98 9.44
C PHE A 189 -11.01 -7.24 10.75
N TYR A 190 -10.41 -6.07 10.65
CA TYR A 190 -10.22 -5.17 11.80
C TYR A 190 -11.48 -4.36 12.15
N SER A 191 -12.57 -4.55 11.41
CA SER A 191 -13.78 -3.71 11.46
C SER A 191 -13.47 -2.24 11.12
N TRP A 192 -14.50 -1.41 11.23
CA TRP A 192 -14.32 0.02 11.38
C TRP A 192 -13.95 0.34 12.83
N TRP A 193 -13.18 1.41 13.03
CA TRP A 193 -12.96 1.96 14.36
C TRP A 193 -13.23 3.46 14.36
N SER A 194 -13.61 4.00 15.51
CA SER A 194 -13.92 5.42 15.62
C SER A 194 -13.35 6.05 16.88
N ARG A 195 -13.16 7.36 16.83
CA ARG A 195 -12.88 8.19 18.00
C ARG A 195 -13.64 9.50 17.91
N ALA A 196 -14.08 10.02 19.04
CA ALA A 196 -14.73 11.31 19.13
C ALA A 196 -14.25 12.05 20.38
N GLY A 197 -14.32 13.38 20.36
CA GLY A 197 -13.86 14.17 21.49
C GLY A 197 -14.18 15.66 21.39
N LEU A 198 -13.75 16.37 22.44
CA LEU A 198 -13.84 17.81 22.58
C LEU A 198 -12.42 18.37 22.71
N LYS A 199 -12.08 19.35 21.88
CA LYS A 199 -10.85 20.13 21.97
C LYS A 199 -11.15 21.52 22.51
N PHE A 200 -10.34 21.99 23.46
CA PHE A 200 -10.38 23.35 23.99
C PHE A 200 -9.12 24.11 23.57
N ASN A 201 -9.29 25.31 23.03
CA ASN A 201 -8.20 26.22 22.68
C ASN A 201 -8.14 27.37 23.70
N LEU A 202 -6.99 27.51 24.37
CA LEU A 202 -6.69 28.55 25.37
C LEU A 202 -6.54 29.94 24.72
#